data_AF-A0A2V1DMR6-F1
#
_entry.id   AF-A0A2V1DMR6-F1
#
_cell.length_a   1.000
_cell.length_b   1.000
_cell.length_c   1.000
_cell.angle_alpha   90.00
_cell.angle_beta   90.00
_cell.angle_gamma   90.00
#
_symmetry.space_group_name_H-M   'P 1'
#
loop_
_entity.id
_entity.type
_entity.pdbx_description
1 polymer ?
#
loop_
_entity_poly.entity_id
_entity_poly.type
_entity_poly.pdbx_seq_one_letter_code
_entity_poly.pdbx_strand_id
1 'polypeptide(L)' 'RKTKLGADHPDTPTSINNLAFTLKVRGFTSRAISLMEDCCKLGLAIFGPRHPNMISFREVLTIWQLEALEI' A
#
# COMPACT_ATOMS: atom_id res chain seq x y z
N ARG A 1 20.65 7.40 0.50
CA ARG A 1 20.56 6.92 1.91
C ARG A 1 19.24 6.17 2.06
N LYS A 2 19.27 4.86 2.31
CA LYS A 2 18.08 4.12 2.78
C LYS A 2 17.94 4.44 4.27
N THR A 3 17.23 5.50 4.60
CA THR A 3 16.92 5.79 6.00
C THR A 3 16.00 4.69 6.49
N LYS A 4 16.49 4.01 7.52
CA LYS A 4 15.88 2.89 8.21
C LYS A 4 14.69 3.43 9.01
N LEU A 5 13.62 3.82 8.32
CA LEU A 5 12.35 4.11 8.94
C LEU A 5 11.88 2.76 9.50
N GLY A 6 11.80 2.66 10.83
CA GLY A 6 11.27 1.45 11.48
C GLY A 6 9.86 1.16 10.98
N ALA A 7 9.37 -0.06 11.21
CA ALA A 7 8.01 -0.44 10.83
C ALA A 7 6.97 0.57 11.37
N ASP A 8 7.21 1.13 12.56
CA ASP A 8 6.29 2.06 13.23
C ASP A 8 6.41 3.53 12.80
N HIS A 9 7.29 3.86 11.84
CA HIS A 9 7.43 5.25 11.41
C HIS A 9 6.28 5.65 10.47
N PRO A 10 5.65 6.83 10.66
CA PRO A 10 4.52 7.28 9.84
C PRO A 10 4.80 7.37 8.34
N ASP A 11 6.06 7.56 7.94
CA ASP A 11 6.44 7.57 6.52
C ASP A 11 6.64 6.18 5.89
N THR A 12 6.63 5.12 6.71
CA THR A 12 6.83 3.74 6.24
C THR A 12 5.69 3.26 5.35
N PRO A 13 4.39 3.41 5.71
CA PRO A 13 3.28 3.10 4.81
C PRO A 13 3.35 3.82 3.47
N THR A 14 3.68 5.11 3.46
CA THR A 14 3.82 5.91 2.23
C THR A 14 4.92 5.35 1.31
N SER A 15 6.03 4.91 1.90
CA SER A 15 7.13 4.29 1.15
C SER A 15 6.73 2.93 0.56
N ILE A 16 5.98 2.11 1.32
CA ILE A 16 5.45 0.81 0.85
C ILE A 16 4.46 1.02 -0.29
N ASN A 17 3.56 2.00 -0.17
CA ASN A 17 2.62 2.38 -1.23
C ASN A 17 3.36 2.68 -2.54
N ASN A 18 4.41 3.50 -2.50
CA ASN A 18 5.19 3.85 -3.70
C ASN A 18 5.86 2.62 -4.34
N LEU A 19 6.33 1.68 -3.53
CA LEU A 19 6.88 0.42 -4.03
C LEU A 19 5.79 -0.46 -4.68
N ALA A 20 4.60 -0.52 -4.09
CA ALA A 20 3.46 -1.24 -4.65
C ALA A 20 3.06 -0.68 -6.03
N PHE A 21 2.99 0.64 -6.17
CA PHE A 21 2.77 1.30 -7.46
C PHE A 21 3.86 0.97 -8.48
N THR A 22 5.13 0.96 -8.06
CA THR A 22 6.25 0.60 -8.94
C THR A 22 6.12 -0.85 -9.45
N LEU A 23 5.67 -1.78 -8.59
CA LEU A 23 5.42 -3.17 -8.98
C LEU A 23 4.24 -3.28 -9.96
N LYS A 24 3.16 -2.52 -9.73
CA LYS A 24 1.99 -2.48 -10.61
C LYS A 24 2.36 -2.00 -12.01
N VAL A 25 3.12 -0.90 -12.12
CA VAL A 25 3.61 -0.37 -13.41
C VAL A 25 4.52 -1.36 -14.14
N ARG A 26 5.25 -2.20 -13.39
CA ARG A 26 6.09 -3.26 -13.97
C ARG A 26 5.32 -4.54 -14.34
N GLY A 27 4.00 -4.55 -14.20
CA GLY A 27 3.15 -5.70 -14.51
C GLY A 27 3.09 -6.77 -13.42
N PHE A 28 3.74 -6.56 -12.27
CA PHE A 28 3.68 -7.48 -11.14
C PHE A 28 2.44 -7.22 -10.27
N THR A 29 1.24 -7.30 -10.88
CA THR A 29 -0.03 -6.95 -10.24
C THR A 29 -0.29 -7.72 -8.94
N SER A 30 -0.06 -9.03 -8.91
CA SER A 30 -0.26 -9.85 -7.70
C SER A 30 0.64 -9.40 -6.54
N ARG A 31 1.93 -9.16 -6.81
CA ARG A 31 2.88 -8.65 -5.81
C ARG A 31 2.54 -7.24 -5.35
N ALA A 32 2.04 -6.40 -6.26
CA ALA A 32 1.59 -5.05 -5.92
C ALA A 32 0.40 -5.07 -4.95
N ILE A 33 -0.58 -5.95 -5.21
CA ILE A 33 -1.75 -6.13 -4.33
C ILE A 33 -1.32 -6.61 -2.95
N SER A 34 -0.54 -7.69 -2.85
CA SER A 34 -0.07 -8.20 -1.55
C SER A 34 0.70 -7.14 -0.75
N LEU A 35 1.54 -6.34 -1.43
CA LEU A 35 2.28 -5.28 -0.77
C LEU A 35 1.37 -4.11 -0.32
N MET A 36 0.31 -3.83 -1.07
CA MET A 36 -0.70 -2.84 -0.70
C MET A 36 -1.57 -3.31 0.47
N GLU A 37 -1.85 -4.62 0.59
CA GLU A 37 -2.51 -5.20 1.77
C GLU A 37 -1.68 -4.98 3.04
N ASP A 38 -0.36 -5.22 2.96
CA ASP A 38 0.54 -4.97 4.08
C ASP A 38 0.65 -3.47 4.40
N CYS A 39 0.64 -2.60 3.38
CA CYS A 39 0.53 -1.15 3.55
C CYS A 39 -0.73 -0.76 4.34
N CYS A 40 -1.88 -1.35 4.00
CA CYS A 40 -3.14 -1.09 4.69
C CYS A 40 -3.12 -1.56 6.16
N LYS A 41 -2.53 -2.74 6.44
CA LYS A 41 -2.40 -3.25 7.82
C LYS A 41 -1.54 -2.30 8.66
N LEU A 42 -0.41 -1.85 8.11
CA LEU A 42 0.49 -0.95 8.80
C LEU A 42 -0.10 0.46 8.95
N GLY A 43 -0.70 0.99 7.89
CA GLY A 43 -1.38 2.28 7.88
C GLY A 43 -2.54 2.33 8.87
N LEU A 44 -3.26 1.23 9.06
CA LEU A 44 -4.32 1.12 10.07
C LEU A 44 -3.77 1.26 11.49
N ALA A 45 -2.63 0.63 11.78
CA ALA A 45 -2.00 0.70 13.10
C ALA A 45 -1.41 2.08 13.41
N ILE A 46 -0.84 2.75 12.41
CA ILE A 46 -0.16 4.04 12.57
C ILE A 46 -1.15 5.22 12.52
N PHE A 47 -1.98 5.28 11.48
CA PHE A 47 -2.83 6.45 11.20
C PHE A 47 -4.26 6.30 11.71
N GLY A 48 -4.72 5.06 11.91
CA GLY A 48 -6.11 4.76 12.20
C GLY A 48 -7.04 4.75 10.97
N PRO A 49 -8.27 4.23 11.11
CA PRO A 49 -9.15 3.91 9.99
C PRO A 49 -9.75 5.12 9.27
N ARG A 50 -9.74 6.30 9.89
CA ARG A 50 -10.34 7.54 9.34
C ARG A 50 -9.32 8.52 8.74
N HIS A 51 -8.03 8.15 8.74
CA HIS A 51 -7.00 9.02 8.19
C HIS A 51 -7.08 9.08 6.66
N PRO A 52 -6.91 10.25 6.03
CA PRO A 52 -6.97 10.38 4.57
C PRO A 52 -6.06 9.40 3.81
N ASN A 53 -4.82 9.21 4.26
CA ASN A 53 -3.90 8.23 3.65
C ASN A 53 -4.43 6.80 3.74
N MET A 54 -5.07 6.41 4.86
CA MET A 54 -5.62 5.07 5.02
C MET A 54 -6.83 4.83 4.10
N ILE A 55 -7.66 5.85 3.89
CA ILE A 55 -8.76 5.81 2.93
C ILE A 55 -8.21 5.60 1.52
N SER A 56 -7.19 6.39 1.14
CA SER A 56 -6.54 6.27 -0.17
C SER A 56 -5.91 4.89 -0.41
N PHE A 57 -5.19 4.33 0.58
CA PHE A 57 -4.61 2.99 0.45
C PHE A 57 -5.69 1.92 0.22
N ARG A 58 -6.82 2.02 0.90
CA ARG A 58 -7.94 1.09 0.75
C ARG A 58 -8.61 1.20 -0.61
N GLU A 59 -8.82 2.42 -1.10
CA GLU A 59 -9.39 2.66 -2.43
C GLU A 59 -8.51 2.05 -3.51
N VAL A 60 -7.19 2.31 -3.46
CA VAL A 60 -6.23 1.74 -4.42
C VAL A 60 -6.23 0.20 -4.36
N LEU A 61 -6.22 -0.38 -3.16
CA LEU A 61 -6.27 -1.83 -2.98
C LEU A 61 -7.54 -2.43 -3.61
N THR A 62 -8.69 -1.80 -3.38
CA THR A 62 -9.98 -2.25 -3.91
C THR A 62 -9.98 -2.22 -5.43
N ILE A 63 -9.51 -1.12 -6.03
CA ILE A 63 -9.42 -0.97 -7.48
C ILE A 63 -8.55 -2.09 -8.07
N TRP A 64 -7.36 -2.34 -7.50
CA TRP A 64 -6.47 -3.35 -8.04
C TRP A 64 -6.98 -4.78 -7.85
N GLN A 65 -7.71 -5.05 -6.77
CA GLN A 65 -8.36 -6.34 -6.57
C GLN A 65 -9.48 -6.56 -7.59
N LEU A 66 -10.29 -5.54 -7.89
CA LEU A 66 -11.32 -5.61 -8.93
C LEU A 66 -10.70 -5.84 -10.31
N GLU A 67 -9.69 -5.05 -10.68
CA GLU A 67 -8.96 -5.24 -11.95
C GLU A 67 -8.36 -6.65 -12.08
N ALA A 68 -7.92 -7.26 -10.98
CA ALA A 68 -7.37 -8.62 -11.00
C ALA A 68 -8.44 -9.72 -11.12
N LEU A 69 -9.71 -9.41 -10.84
CA LEU A 69 -10.85 -10.33 -11.01
C LEU A 69 -11.50 -10.22 -12.40
N GLU A 70 -11.27 -9.13 -13.12
CA GLU A 70 -11.77 -8.88 -14.48
C GLU A 70 -10.84 -9.44 -15.57
N ILE A 71 -9.75 -10.12 -15.20
CA ILE A 71 -8.76 -10.78 -16.08
C ILE A 71 -8.93 -12.30 -15.97
#